data_AF-A0A4P8XSS9-F1
#
_entry.id   AF-A0A4P8XSS9-F1
#
_cell.length_a   1.000
_cell.length_b   1.000
_cell.length_c   1.000
_cell.angle_alpha   90.00
_cell.angle_beta   90.00
_cell.angle_gamma   90.00
#
_symmetry.space_group_name_H-M   'P 1'
#
loop_
_entity.id
_entity.type
_entity.pdbx_description
1 polymer ?
#
loop_
_entity_poly.entity_id
_entity_poly.type
_entity_poly.pdbx_seq_one_letter_code
_entity_poly.pdbx_strand_id
1 'polypeptide(L)' 'MNIITQEAKKKQAIVKYALRKGKSEASRVYGVSLSSVKRWCKQYDGTWQSLLPKSRRPHSHPNRHTKEKKDKLEILLKVL' A
#
# COMPACT_ATOMS: atom_id res chain seq x y z
N MET A 1 6.40 10.16 21.36
CA MET A 1 5.37 10.48 20.34
C MET A 1 5.59 9.61 19.10
N ASN A 2 4.65 8.75 18.73
CA ASN A 2 4.81 7.86 17.57
C ASN A 2 4.41 8.60 16.27
N ILE A 3 5.40 9.07 15.51
CA ILE A 3 5.22 9.85 14.27
C ILE A 3 4.35 9.09 13.26
N ILE A 4 4.56 7.78 13.13
CA ILE A 4 3.83 6.93 12.18
C ILE A 4 2.34 6.90 12.51
N THR A 5 2.00 6.76 13.80
CA THR A 5 0.62 6.80 14.26
C THR A 5 -0.03 8.16 13.99
N GLN A 6 0.69 9.26 14.23
CA GLN A 6 0.15 10.61 14.00
C GLN A 6 -0.13 10.87 12.53
N GLU A 7 0.77 10.46 11.63
CA GLU A 7 0.54 10.58 10.19
C GLU A 7 -0.70 9.77 9.74
N ALA A 8 -0.85 8.55 10.24
CA ALA A 8 -1.99 7.70 9.88
C ALA A 8 -3.32 8.30 10.38
N LYS A 9 -3.35 8.85 11.60
CA LYS A 9 -4.51 9.58 12.14
C LYS A 9 -4.81 10.85 11.34
N LYS A 10 -3.78 11.61 10.93
CA LYS A 10 -3.94 12.78 10.05
C LYS A 10 -4.58 12.37 8.71
N LYS A 11 -4.08 11.30 8.07
CA LYS A 11 -4.68 10.76 6.84
C LYS A 11 -6.12 10.31 7.06
N GLN A 12 -6.45 9.70 8.21
CA GLN A 12 -7.82 9.31 8.54
C GLN A 12 -8.75 10.52 8.60
N ALA A 13 -8.32 11.62 9.22
CA ALA A 13 -9.12 12.86 9.26
C ALA A 13 -9.40 13.40 7.84
N ILE A 14 -8.37 13.42 6.98
CA ILE A 14 -8.50 13.83 5.57
C ILE A 14 -9.48 12.93 4.82
N VAL A 15 -9.37 11.60 4.99
CA VAL A 15 -10.27 10.65 4.33
C VAL A 15 -11.71 10.82 4.82
N LYS A 16 -11.95 10.95 6.13
CA LYS A 16 -13.29 11.21 6.68
C LYS A 16 -13.87 12.51 6.14
N TYR A 17 -13.06 13.55 6.02
CA TYR A 17 -13.48 14.81 5.40
C TYR A 17 -13.82 14.61 3.92
N ALA A 18 -12.96 13.92 3.16
CA ALA A 18 -13.16 13.63 1.74
C ALA A 18 -14.43 12.80 1.46
N LEU A 19 -14.77 11.86 2.35
CA LEU A 19 -16.00 11.07 2.25
C LEU A 19 -17.26 11.94 2.46
N ARG A 20 -17.18 12.97 3.30
CA ARG A 20 -18.30 13.87 3.62
C ARG A 20 -18.46 15.04 2.64
N LYS A 21 -17.35 15.60 2.14
CA LYS A 21 -17.33 16.85 1.36
C LYS A 21 -16.77 16.73 -0.05
N GLY A 22 -16.13 15.60 -0.36
CA GLY A 22 -15.53 15.33 -1.66
C GLY A 22 -14.00 15.38 -1.66
N LYS A 23 -13.40 14.60 -2.56
CA LYS A 23 -11.93 14.38 -2.64
C LYS A 23 -11.17 15.62 -3.10
N SER A 24 -11.72 16.37 -4.05
CA SER A 24 -11.12 17.62 -4.55
C SER A 24 -11.13 18.71 -3.49
N GLU A 25 -12.19 18.79 -2.70
CA GLU A 25 -12.29 19.77 -1.61
C GLU A 25 -11.31 19.44 -0.49
N ALA A 26 -11.24 18.17 -0.09
CA ALA A 26 -10.24 17.71 0.88
C ALA A 26 -8.80 18.01 0.44
N SER A 27 -8.51 17.89 -0.85
CA SER A 27 -7.21 18.21 -1.43
C SER A 27 -6.84 19.69 -1.22
N ARG A 28 -7.78 20.61 -1.47
CA ARG A 28 -7.59 22.05 -1.26
C ARG A 28 -7.46 22.41 0.21
N VAL A 29 -8.39 21.95 1.04
CA VAL A 29 -8.46 22.28 2.49
C VAL A 29 -7.21 21.82 3.24
N TYR A 30 -6.71 20.62 2.93
CA TYR A 30 -5.57 20.05 3.64
C TYR A 30 -4.23 20.23 2.91
N GLY A 31 -4.20 20.92 1.77
CA GLY A 31 -2.97 21.17 1.00
C GLY A 31 -2.26 19.90 0.53
N VAL A 32 -3.02 18.84 0.21
CA VAL A 32 -2.48 17.54 -0.24
C VAL A 32 -2.95 17.24 -1.65
N SER A 33 -2.07 16.65 -2.47
CA SER A 33 -2.41 16.27 -3.84
C SER A 33 -3.68 15.42 -3.93
N LEU A 34 -4.51 15.68 -4.94
CA LEU A 34 -5.73 14.91 -5.20
C LEU A 34 -5.45 13.41 -5.39
N SER A 35 -4.32 13.06 -6.01
CA SER A 35 -3.89 11.67 -6.19
C SER A 35 -3.66 10.96 -4.85
N SER A 36 -3.05 11.64 -3.88
CA SER A 36 -2.86 11.10 -2.53
C SER A 36 -4.18 10.89 -1.81
N VAL A 37 -5.09 11.87 -1.87
CA VAL A 37 -6.44 11.74 -1.29
C VAL A 37 -7.19 10.56 -1.90
N LYS A 38 -7.21 10.45 -3.23
CA LYS A 38 -7.81 9.31 -3.95
C LYS A 38 -7.21 7.97 -3.50
N ARG A 39 -5.88 7.89 -3.38
CA ARG A 39 -5.18 6.68 -2.93
C ARG A 39 -5.58 6.30 -1.50
N TRP A 40 -5.59 7.26 -0.58
CA TRP A 40 -5.97 7.01 0.82
C TRP A 40 -7.42 6.60 0.96
N CYS A 41 -8.35 7.25 0.23
CA CYS A 41 -9.75 6.82 0.20
C CYS A 41 -9.91 5.38 -0.31
N LYS A 42 -9.09 4.93 -1.27
CA LYS A 42 -9.11 3.54 -1.76
C LYS A 42 -8.53 2.55 -0.76
N GLN A 43 -7.55 2.98 0.05
CA GLN A 43 -6.90 2.13 1.05
C GLN A 43 -7.71 2.02 2.36
N TYR A 44 -8.55 3.00 2.65
CA TYR A 44 -9.24 3.13 3.93
C TYR A 44 -10.36 2.10 4.10
N ASP A 45 -10.23 1.28 5.13
CA ASP A 45 -11.17 0.23 5.53
C ASP A 45 -12.04 0.62 6.74
N GLY A 46 -11.98 1.89 7.17
CA GLY A 46 -12.63 2.38 8.39
C GLY A 46 -11.67 2.54 9.57
N THR A 47 -10.46 1.98 9.49
CA THR A 47 -9.44 2.07 10.54
C THR A 47 -8.28 2.96 10.11
N TRP A 48 -7.53 3.55 11.05
CA TRP A 48 -6.35 4.35 10.70
C TRP A 48 -5.16 3.45 10.30
N GLN A 49 -5.17 2.20 10.73
CA GLN A 49 -4.13 1.21 10.48
C GLN A 49 -3.99 0.90 8.98
N SER A 50 -5.09 0.91 8.23
CA SER A 50 -5.04 0.72 6.76
C SER A 50 -4.29 1.83 6.00
N LEU A 51 -4.06 2.98 6.65
CA LEU A 51 -3.34 4.13 6.09
C LEU A 51 -1.84 4.15 6.46
N LEU A 52 -1.36 3.10 7.14
CA LEU A 52 0.05 2.93 7.46
C LEU A 52 0.89 2.77 6.18
N PRO A 53 2.14 3.26 6.19
CA PRO A 53 3.07 3.04 5.09
C PRO A 53 3.32 1.53 4.94
N LYS A 54 3.07 1.01 3.73
CA LYS A 54 3.45 -0.36 3.37
C LYS A 54 4.94 -0.41 3.04
N SER A 55 5.53 -1.60 3.17
CA SER A 55 6.93 -1.83 2.81
C SER A 55 7.20 -1.41 1.37
N ARG A 56 8.29 -0.66 1.17
CA ARG A 56 8.79 -0.29 -0.17
C ARG A 56 9.73 -1.35 -0.75
N ARG A 57 10.06 -2.39 0.03
CA ARG A 57 11.00 -3.42 -0.41
C ARG A 57 10.34 -4.24 -1.53
N PRO A 58 11.02 -4.45 -2.66
CA PRO A 58 10.53 -5.35 -3.69
C PRO A 58 10.34 -6.73 -3.08
N HIS A 59 9.15 -7.31 -3.25
CA HIS A 59 8.84 -8.61 -2.68
C HIS A 59 9.64 -9.74 -3.34
N SER A 60 9.95 -9.57 -4.63
CA SER A 60 10.65 -10.53 -5.48
C SER A 60 11.67 -9.84 -6.37
N HIS A 61 12.74 -10.57 -6.72
CA HIS A 61 13.71 -10.18 -7.74
C HIS A 61 13.48 -11.09 -8.96
N PRO A 62 13.55 -10.58 -10.21
CA PRO A 62 13.27 -11.38 -11.42
C PRO A 62 14.08 -12.67 -11.51
N ASN A 63 15.32 -12.68 -11.01
CA ASN A 63 16.19 -13.85 -11.01
C ASN A 63 16.09 -14.69 -9.73
N ARG A 64 15.06 -14.50 -8.90
CA ARG A 64 14.85 -15.33 -7.71
C ARG A 64 14.38 -16.71 -8.16
N HIS A 65 15.26 -17.70 -8.12
CA HIS A 65 14.89 -19.09 -8.29
C HIS A 65 14.05 -19.55 -7.09
N THR A 66 12.77 -19.83 -7.30
CA THR A 66 11.95 -20.59 -6.34
C THR A 66 12.32 -22.07 -6.42
N LYS A 67 12.20 -22.80 -5.30
CA LYS A 67 12.53 -24.24 -5.22
C LYS A 67 11.86 -25.06 -6.32
N GLU A 68 10.63 -24.69 -6.71
CA GLU A 68 9.86 -25.32 -7.79
C GLU A 68 10.58 -25.37 -9.15
N LYS A 69 11.48 -24.42 -9.45
CA LYS A 69 12.29 -24.47 -10.68
C LYS A 69 13.39 -25.53 -10.62
N LYS A 70 13.91 -25.87 -9.42
CA LYS A 70 14.93 -26.91 -9.26
C LYS A 70 14.32 -28.29 -9.44
N ASP A 71 13.14 -28.52 -8.85
CA ASP A 71 12.45 -29.82 -8.91
C ASP A 71 12.09 -30.21 -10.36
N LYS A 72 11.68 -29.24 -11.18
CA LYS A 72 11.43 -29.46 -12.62
C LYS A 72 12.68 -29.86 -13.41
N LEU A 73 13.84 -29.27 -13.10
CA LEU A 73 15.11 -29.63 -13.74
C LEU A 73 15.60 -31.00 -13.28
N GLU A 74 15.40 -31.35 -12.02
CA GLU A 74 15.79 -32.64 -11.46
C GLU A 74 14.96 -33.80 -12.03
N ILE A 75 13.65 -33.60 -12.25
CA ILE A 75 12.80 -34.60 -12.91
C ILE A 75 13.22 -34.81 -14.37
N LEU A 76 13.52 -33.74 -15.11
CA LEU A 76 13.97 -33.81 -16.50
C LEU A 76 15.33 -34.52 -16.66
N LEU A 77 16.23 -34.37 -15.69
CA LEU A 77 17.54 -35.03 -15.65
C LEU A 77 17.48 -36.51 -15.24
N LYS A 78 16.42 -36.95 -14.55
CA LYS A 78 16.21 -38.34 -14.11
C LYS A 78 15.48 -39.22 -15.13
N VAL A 79 14.95 -38.63 -16.20
CA VAL A 79 14.21 -39.30 -17.28
C VAL A 79 15.06 -39.44 -18.56
N LEU A 80 16.29 -38.90 -18.56
CA LEU A 80 17.35 -39.13 -19.55
C LEU A 80 18.33 -40.17 -19.02
#